data_AF-A0A1B4V5Y3-F1
#
_entry.id   AF-A0A1B4V5Y3-F1
#
_cell.length_a   1.000
_cell.length_b   1.000
_cell.length_c   1.000
_cell.angle_alpha   90.00
_cell.angle_beta   90.00
_cell.angle_gamma   90.00
#
_symmetry.space_group_name_H-M   'P 1'
#
loop_
_entity.id
_entity.type
_entity.pdbx_description
1 polymer ?
#
loop_
_entity_poly.entity_id
_entity_poly.type
_entity_poly.pdbx_seq_one_letter_code
_entity_poly.pdbx_strand_id
1 'polypeptide(L)'
;MNSNPAGAPRLRAFVRVLLSGGVWSVIAVQIAMLFLLRAHPEEAAPSSAQLRVGALAALFFALLYVIAGASHALARGRDTVSLPEVLIAGRAVYGRFLWLGFKAMLVFLVLFNLLLSVVLAASGVEMQTLVEASVGLYPWLGALIAFVFVYWMPVIFVHGNFALADTVRTALLALWHDRRQAAYLAFLTLTPTVLAALLRDPPPLPAVVALNVAGGVLGWTAYAFCVSRLQRAGATQPLAAVS
;
A
#
# COMPACT_ATOMS: atom_id res chain seq x y z
N MET A 1 -12.53 36.62 -1.61
CA MET A 1 -13.18 35.42 -2.19
C MET A 1 -12.21 34.25 -2.10
N ASN A 2 -12.30 33.42 -1.05
CA ASN A 2 -11.46 32.22 -0.87
C ASN A 2 -12.35 31.02 -0.51
N SER A 3 -13.26 30.67 -1.41
CA SER A 3 -13.95 29.38 -1.39
C SER A 3 -13.10 28.38 -2.16
N ASN A 4 -12.04 27.86 -1.53
CA ASN A 4 -11.45 26.61 -2.01
C ASN A 4 -12.22 25.49 -1.30
N PRO A 5 -13.29 24.93 -1.90
CA PRO A 5 -14.02 23.84 -1.27
C PRO A 5 -13.03 22.71 -0.98
N ALA A 6 -13.17 22.05 0.17
CA ALA A 6 -12.33 20.92 0.57
C ALA A 6 -12.22 19.79 -0.50
N GLY A 7 -13.09 19.81 -1.52
CA GLY A 7 -13.03 18.95 -2.71
C GLY A 7 -11.91 19.25 -3.70
N ALA A 8 -11.43 20.50 -3.84
CA ALA A 8 -10.39 20.85 -4.81
C ALA A 8 -9.06 20.07 -4.65
N PRO A 9 -8.49 19.89 -3.43
CA PRO A 9 -7.29 19.07 -3.26
C PRO A 9 -7.55 17.57 -3.45
N ARG A 10 -8.75 17.08 -3.15
CA ARG A 10 -9.13 15.66 -3.34
C ARG A 10 -9.27 15.30 -4.81
N LEU A 11 -9.98 16.14 -5.57
CA LEU A 11 -10.16 15.98 -7.02
C LEU A 11 -8.82 16.05 -7.74
N ARG A 12 -7.94 16.99 -7.36
CA ARG A 12 -6.60 17.09 -7.94
C ARG A 12 -5.77 15.83 -7.71
N ALA A 13 -5.79 15.27 -6.49
CA ALA A 13 -5.08 14.02 -6.20
C ALA A 13 -5.59 12.85 -7.05
N PHE A 14 -6.91 12.76 -7.22
CA PHE A 14 -7.54 11.73 -8.05
C PHE A 14 -7.17 11.86 -9.53
N VAL A 15 -7.28 13.07 -10.11
CA VAL A 15 -6.90 13.35 -11.51
C VAL A 15 -5.41 13.07 -11.73
N ARG A 16 -4.55 13.49 -10.80
CA ARG A 16 -3.10 13.21 -10.82
C ARG A 16 -2.80 11.72 -10.92
N VAL A 17 -3.51 10.90 -10.16
CA VAL A 17 -3.36 9.44 -10.19
C VAL A 17 -3.86 8.85 -11.51
N LEU A 18 -5.03 9.25 -11.97
CA LEU A 18 -5.59 8.76 -13.24
C LEU A 18 -4.73 9.10 -14.46
N LEU A 19 -4.05 10.24 -14.44
CA LEU A 19 -3.17 10.66 -15.55
C LEU A 19 -1.72 10.16 -15.39
N SER A 20 -1.37 9.51 -14.28
CA SER A 20 -0.01 9.05 -14.03
C SER A 20 0.23 7.66 -14.63
N GLY A 21 0.93 7.61 -15.76
CA GLY A 21 1.38 6.35 -16.37
C GLY A 21 2.24 5.49 -15.42
N GLY A 22 2.96 6.11 -14.49
CA GLY A 22 3.69 5.42 -13.43
C GLY A 22 2.82 4.72 -12.38
N VAL A 23 1.62 5.23 -12.10
CA VAL A 23 0.67 4.52 -11.23
C VAL A 23 0.01 3.36 -11.98
N TRP A 24 -0.34 3.59 -13.25
CA TRP A 24 -0.91 2.53 -14.10
C TRP A 24 0.03 1.35 -14.30
N SER A 25 1.36 1.56 -14.33
CA SER A 25 2.30 0.45 -14.38
C SER A 25 2.29 -0.39 -13.11
N VAL A 26 2.12 0.22 -11.92
CA VAL A 26 1.93 -0.52 -10.66
C VAL A 26 0.70 -1.40 -10.77
N ILE A 27 -0.43 -0.82 -11.19
CA ILE A 27 -1.70 -1.54 -11.34
C ILE A 27 -1.55 -2.66 -12.37
N ALA A 28 -0.90 -2.41 -13.51
CA ALA A 28 -0.66 -3.42 -14.53
C ALA A 28 0.13 -4.62 -14.00
N VAL A 29 1.19 -4.38 -13.21
CA VAL A 29 1.96 -5.46 -12.57
C VAL A 29 1.11 -6.24 -11.55
N GLN A 30 0.30 -5.54 -10.74
CA GLN A 30 -0.64 -6.20 -9.80
C GLN A 30 -1.64 -7.09 -10.53
N ILE A 31 -2.20 -6.61 -11.64
CA ILE A 31 -3.12 -7.38 -12.47
C ILE A 31 -2.43 -8.58 -13.12
N ALA A 32 -1.20 -8.42 -13.61
CA ALA A 32 -0.40 -9.54 -14.14
C ALA A 32 -0.16 -10.62 -13.06
N MET A 33 0.16 -10.23 -11.83
CA MET A 33 0.28 -11.16 -10.71
C MET A 33 -1.05 -11.86 -10.40
N LEU A 34 -2.17 -11.14 -10.40
CA LEU A 34 -3.50 -11.71 -10.19
C LEU A 34 -3.82 -12.77 -11.24
N PHE A 35 -3.56 -12.50 -12.52
CA PHE A 35 -3.74 -13.49 -13.59
C PHE A 35 -2.86 -14.71 -13.39
N LEU A 36 -1.61 -14.53 -12.99
CA LEU A 36 -0.68 -15.63 -12.74
C LEU A 36 -1.11 -16.50 -11.54
N LEU A 37 -1.70 -15.89 -10.51
CA LEU A 37 -2.28 -16.60 -9.35
C LEU A 37 -3.57 -17.34 -9.70
N ARG A 38 -4.41 -16.78 -10.59
CA ARG A 38 -5.67 -17.38 -11.06
C ARG A 38 -5.47 -18.46 -12.13
N ALA A 39 -4.29 -18.59 -12.70
CA ALA A 39 -3.98 -19.65 -13.65
C ALA A 39 -3.98 -21.02 -12.93
N HIS A 40 -5.11 -21.74 -13.02
CA HIS A 40 -5.33 -23.05 -12.41
C HIS A 40 -4.39 -24.11 -13.01
N PRO A 41 -3.62 -24.86 -12.19
CA PRO A 41 -2.64 -25.83 -12.67
C PRO A 41 -3.08 -27.28 -12.45
N GLU A 42 -4.37 -27.60 -12.46
CA GLU A 42 -4.84 -28.92 -12.00
C GLU A 42 -4.21 -30.11 -12.76
N GLU A 43 -3.50 -29.87 -13.87
CA GLU A 43 -2.71 -30.87 -14.62
C GLU A 43 -1.25 -30.47 -14.90
N ALA A 44 -0.69 -29.47 -14.21
CA ALA A 44 0.61 -28.90 -14.58
C ALA A 44 1.79 -29.67 -13.94
N ALA A 45 2.73 -30.13 -14.77
CA ALA A 45 3.93 -30.85 -14.34
C ALA A 45 4.75 -30.08 -13.27
N PRO A 46 5.48 -30.75 -12.36
CA PRO A 46 6.22 -30.09 -11.26
C PRO A 46 7.16 -28.96 -11.68
N SER A 47 7.76 -29.06 -12.89
CA SER A 47 8.63 -28.03 -13.47
C SER A 47 7.90 -26.71 -13.77
N SER A 48 6.62 -26.77 -14.13
CA SER A 48 5.79 -25.59 -14.37
C SER A 48 5.42 -24.86 -13.07
N ALA A 49 5.32 -25.59 -11.95
CA ALA A 49 5.08 -25.00 -10.64
C ALA A 49 6.27 -24.15 -10.19
N GLN A 50 7.50 -24.66 -10.34
CA GLN A 50 8.71 -23.91 -10.03
C GLN A 50 8.86 -22.65 -10.89
N LEU A 51 8.61 -22.75 -12.20
CA LEU A 51 8.66 -21.60 -13.11
C LEU A 51 7.66 -20.51 -12.69
N ARG A 52 6.45 -20.90 -12.30
CA ARG A 52 5.42 -19.96 -11.83
C ARG A 52 5.76 -19.32 -10.49
N VAL A 53 6.32 -20.07 -9.53
CA VAL A 53 6.81 -19.50 -8.27
C VAL A 53 7.92 -18.49 -8.56
N GLY A 54 8.86 -18.83 -9.44
CA GLY A 54 9.90 -17.90 -9.90
C GLY A 54 9.33 -16.66 -10.57
N ALA A 55 8.32 -16.81 -11.43
CA ALA A 55 7.64 -15.70 -12.10
C ALA A 55 6.86 -14.82 -11.12
N LEU A 56 6.17 -15.39 -10.13
CA LEU A 56 5.50 -14.65 -9.06
C LEU A 56 6.50 -13.88 -8.20
N ALA A 57 7.63 -14.50 -7.84
CA ALA A 57 8.69 -13.84 -7.10
C ALA A 57 9.28 -12.68 -7.91
N ALA A 58 9.59 -12.88 -9.19
CA ALA A 58 10.09 -11.85 -10.08
C ALA A 58 9.11 -10.67 -10.22
N LEU A 59 7.82 -10.97 -10.44
CA LEU A 59 6.76 -9.95 -10.50
C LEU A 59 6.59 -9.22 -9.17
N PHE A 60 6.74 -9.91 -8.04
CA PHE A 60 6.67 -9.30 -6.72
C PHE A 60 7.82 -8.30 -6.51
N PHE A 61 9.06 -8.67 -6.84
CA PHE A 61 10.19 -7.73 -6.78
C PHE A 61 10.03 -6.57 -7.76
N ALA A 62 9.55 -6.84 -8.98
CA ALA A 62 9.23 -5.79 -9.94
C ALA A 62 8.15 -4.85 -9.40
N LEU A 63 7.11 -5.39 -8.76
CA LEU A 63 6.05 -4.61 -8.14
C LEU A 63 6.61 -3.69 -7.03
N LEU A 64 7.42 -4.23 -6.12
CA LEU A 64 8.07 -3.43 -5.08
C LEU A 64 8.95 -2.32 -5.66
N TYR A 65 9.68 -2.61 -6.74
CA TYR A 65 10.51 -1.63 -7.44
C TYR A 65 9.69 -0.48 -8.02
N VAL A 66 8.61 -0.80 -8.74
CA VAL A 66 7.72 0.19 -9.36
C VAL A 66 6.96 0.98 -8.28
N ILE A 67 6.49 0.34 -7.20
CA ILE A 67 5.87 1.03 -6.06
C ILE A 67 6.84 2.04 -5.44
N ALA A 68 8.08 1.64 -5.17
CA ALA A 68 9.08 2.52 -4.58
C ALA A 68 9.38 3.72 -5.49
N GLY A 69 9.54 3.47 -6.79
CA GLY A 69 9.78 4.52 -7.79
C GLY A 69 8.61 5.49 -7.94
N ALA A 70 7.37 4.98 -8.03
CA ALA A 70 6.16 5.79 -8.14
C ALA A 70 5.93 6.63 -6.89
N SER A 71 6.12 6.01 -5.71
CA SER A 71 6.02 6.68 -4.41
C SER A 71 7.02 7.83 -4.31
N HIS A 72 8.28 7.58 -4.66
CA HIS A 72 9.36 8.57 -4.63
C HIS A 72 9.15 9.71 -5.64
N ALA A 73 8.76 9.38 -6.87
CA ALA A 73 8.50 10.38 -7.91
C ALA A 73 7.31 11.29 -7.54
N LEU A 74 6.24 10.72 -6.99
CA LEU A 74 5.10 11.49 -6.49
C LEU A 74 5.48 12.36 -5.28
N ALA A 75 6.32 11.85 -4.38
CA ALA A 75 6.82 12.57 -3.20
C ALA A 75 7.72 13.76 -3.55
N ARG A 76 8.25 13.84 -4.76
CA ARG A 76 8.98 15.02 -5.28
C ARG A 76 8.06 16.13 -5.82
N GLY A 77 6.73 15.96 -5.76
CA GLY A 77 5.78 17.03 -6.07
C GLY A 77 5.43 17.19 -7.54
N ARG A 78 5.75 16.23 -8.40
CA ARG A 78 5.39 16.26 -9.83
C ARG A 78 3.91 15.97 -10.06
N ASP A 79 3.20 16.84 -10.79
CA ASP A 79 1.75 16.71 -11.00
C ASP A 79 1.32 15.41 -11.70
N THR A 80 2.15 14.86 -12.59
CA THR A 80 1.97 13.51 -13.15
C THR A 80 3.32 12.81 -13.20
N VAL A 81 3.31 11.48 -13.09
CA VAL A 81 4.54 10.66 -13.13
C VAL A 81 4.46 9.70 -14.30
N SER A 82 5.49 9.71 -15.14
CA SER A 82 5.66 8.80 -16.28
C SER A 82 6.40 7.52 -15.87
N LEU A 83 6.23 6.43 -16.63
CA LEU A 83 6.92 5.16 -16.34
C LEU A 83 8.46 5.28 -16.31
N PRO A 84 9.13 5.96 -17.26
CA PRO A 84 10.59 6.12 -17.21
C PRO A 84 11.06 6.82 -15.92
N GLU A 85 10.30 7.80 -15.46
CA GLU A 85 10.60 8.49 -14.20
C GLU A 85 10.47 7.57 -12.98
N VAL A 86 9.45 6.70 -12.96
CA VAL A 86 9.31 5.67 -11.92
C VAL A 86 10.54 4.77 -11.90
N LEU A 87 11.00 4.31 -13.07
CA LEU A 87 12.14 3.41 -13.14
C LEU A 87 13.44 4.07 -12.67
N ILE A 88 13.68 5.33 -13.07
CA ILE A 88 14.86 6.09 -12.63
C ILE A 88 14.79 6.39 -11.13
N ALA A 89 13.62 6.83 -10.65
CA ALA A 89 13.39 7.13 -9.24
C ALA A 89 13.57 5.89 -8.37
N GLY A 90 13.05 4.74 -8.81
CA GLY A 90 13.15 3.45 -8.13
C GLY A 90 14.61 3.07 -7.86
N ARG A 91 15.49 3.21 -8.85
CA ARG A 91 16.92 2.86 -8.73
C ARG A 91 17.61 3.54 -7.54
N ALA A 92 17.24 4.78 -7.23
CA ALA A 92 17.86 5.57 -6.16
C ALA A 92 17.40 5.21 -4.73
N VAL A 93 16.23 4.56 -4.60
CA VAL A 93 15.59 4.31 -3.29
C VAL A 93 15.34 2.84 -3.02
N TYR A 94 15.34 1.98 -4.04
CA TYR A 94 14.87 0.60 -3.94
C TYR A 94 15.60 -0.21 -2.87
N GLY A 95 16.93 -0.13 -2.80
CA GLY A 95 17.70 -0.87 -1.78
C GLY A 95 17.34 -0.45 -0.34
N ARG A 96 17.18 0.86 -0.10
CA ARG A 96 16.76 1.39 1.22
C ARG A 96 15.31 1.02 1.53
N PHE A 97 14.44 1.06 0.52
CA PHE A 97 13.06 0.66 0.64
C PHE A 97 12.92 -0.83 0.97
N LEU A 98 13.65 -1.71 0.29
CA LEU A 98 13.69 -3.15 0.60
C LEU A 98 14.19 -3.41 2.01
N TRP A 99 15.25 -2.72 2.43
CA TRP A 99 15.78 -2.86 3.78
C TRP A 99 14.77 -2.43 4.84
N LEU A 100 14.06 -1.32 4.61
CA LEU A 100 12.98 -0.88 5.48
C LEU A 100 11.82 -1.88 5.52
N GLY A 101 11.40 -2.38 4.36
CA GLY A 101 10.36 -3.41 4.25
C GLY A 101 10.73 -4.68 4.99
N PHE A 102 11.98 -5.13 4.89
CA PHE A 102 12.51 -6.27 5.63
C PHE A 102 12.44 -6.04 7.14
N LYS A 103 12.87 -4.87 7.63
CA LYS A 103 12.74 -4.52 9.07
C LYS A 103 11.29 -4.52 9.53
N ALA A 104 10.39 -3.92 8.75
CA ALA A 104 8.97 -3.87 9.08
C ALA A 104 8.35 -5.28 9.11
N MET A 105 8.74 -6.16 8.18
CA MET A 105 8.32 -7.56 8.15
C MET A 105 8.80 -8.32 9.41
N LEU A 106 10.06 -8.14 9.82
CA LEU A 106 10.57 -8.76 11.05
C LEU A 106 9.81 -8.30 12.29
N VAL A 107 9.56 -6.99 12.41
CA VAL A 107 8.77 -6.44 13.52
C VAL A 107 7.35 -6.99 13.49
N PHE A 108 6.70 -7.03 12.33
CA PHE A 108 5.37 -7.61 12.17
C PHE A 108 5.34 -9.08 12.57
N LEU A 109 6.31 -9.88 12.14
CA LEU A 109 6.41 -11.30 12.48
C LEU A 109 6.52 -11.51 14.00
N VAL A 110 7.36 -10.73 14.67
CA VAL A 110 7.51 -10.78 16.14
C VAL A 110 6.20 -10.39 16.83
N LEU A 111 5.58 -9.27 16.44
CA LEU A 111 4.33 -8.82 17.04
C LEU A 111 3.19 -9.81 16.81
N PHE A 112 3.10 -10.38 15.61
CA PHE A 112 2.10 -11.38 15.27
C PHE A 112 2.30 -12.67 16.08
N ASN A 113 3.55 -13.14 16.20
CA ASN A 113 3.87 -14.32 17.00
C ASN A 113 3.58 -14.12 18.51
N LEU A 114 3.90 -12.93 19.04
CA LEU A 114 3.54 -12.55 20.41
C LEU A 114 2.02 -12.55 20.61
N LEU A 115 1.27 -11.96 19.69
CA LEU A 115 -0.20 -11.94 19.73
C LEU A 115 -0.77 -13.36 19.71
N LEU A 116 -0.30 -14.21 18.79
CA LEU A 116 -0.71 -15.62 18.73
C LEU A 116 -0.42 -16.35 20.04
N SER A 117 0.76 -16.12 20.63
CA SER A 117 1.15 -16.74 21.90
C SER A 117 0.22 -16.34 23.04
N VAL A 118 -0.14 -15.05 23.13
CA VAL A 118 -1.10 -14.55 24.12
C VAL A 118 -2.49 -15.15 23.92
N VAL A 119 -2.96 -15.22 22.68
CA VAL A 119 -4.28 -15.80 22.35
C VAL A 119 -4.31 -17.29 22.68
N LEU A 120 -3.27 -18.04 22.33
CA LEU A 120 -3.15 -19.47 22.65
C LEU A 120 -3.16 -19.71 24.16
N ALA A 121 -2.38 -18.92 24.91
CA ALA A 121 -2.33 -19.01 26.37
C ALA A 121 -3.67 -18.64 27.02
N ALA A 122 -4.42 -17.69 26.47
CA ALA A 122 -5.69 -17.23 27.03
C ALA A 122 -6.90 -18.10 26.66
N SER A 123 -6.90 -18.71 25.46
CA SER A 123 -8.05 -19.44 24.94
C SER A 123 -7.99 -20.94 25.19
N GLY A 124 -6.80 -21.50 25.42
CA GLY A 124 -6.60 -22.96 25.53
C GLY A 124 -6.95 -23.73 24.26
N VAL A 125 -7.18 -23.03 23.15
CA VAL A 125 -7.57 -23.60 21.86
C VAL A 125 -6.33 -24.14 21.15
N GLU A 126 -6.49 -25.30 20.48
CA GLU A 126 -5.43 -25.88 19.67
C GLU A 126 -5.04 -24.96 18.50
N MET A 127 -3.75 -24.96 18.16
CA MET A 127 -3.19 -24.08 17.13
C MET A 127 -3.85 -24.24 15.77
N GLN A 128 -4.28 -25.47 15.43
CA GLN A 128 -4.95 -25.76 14.16
C GLN A 128 -6.29 -25.03 14.04
N THR A 129 -7.13 -25.06 15.07
CA THR A 129 -8.42 -24.35 15.09
C THR A 129 -8.22 -22.84 15.01
N LEU A 130 -7.15 -22.31 15.62
CA LEU A 130 -6.81 -20.90 15.53
C LEU A 130 -6.41 -20.48 14.11
N VAL A 131 -5.65 -21.32 13.42
CA VAL A 131 -5.24 -21.09 12.02
C VAL A 131 -6.45 -21.14 11.09
N GLU A 132 -7.34 -22.11 11.24
CA GLU A 132 -8.57 -22.20 10.46
C GLU A 132 -9.47 -20.97 10.66
N ALA A 133 -9.64 -20.51 11.91
CA ALA A 133 -10.36 -19.29 12.22
C ALA A 133 -9.71 -18.03 11.61
N SER A 134 -8.38 -18.03 11.45
CA SER A 134 -7.65 -16.89 10.87
C SER A 134 -7.84 -16.71 9.36
N VAL A 135 -8.30 -17.75 8.64
CA VAL A 135 -8.48 -17.68 7.18
C VAL A 135 -9.47 -16.59 6.79
N GLY A 136 -10.57 -16.46 7.54
CA GLY A 136 -11.56 -15.40 7.32
C GLY A 136 -11.03 -13.97 7.63
N LEU A 137 -9.91 -13.86 8.36
CA LEU A 137 -9.32 -12.56 8.73
C LEU A 137 -8.35 -12.03 7.68
N TYR A 138 -7.84 -12.84 6.75
CA TYR A 138 -6.85 -12.41 5.77
C TYR A 138 -7.26 -11.19 4.93
N PRO A 139 -8.51 -11.10 4.40
CA PRO A 139 -8.93 -9.92 3.63
C PRO A 139 -8.91 -8.64 4.48
N TRP A 140 -9.32 -8.74 5.75
CA TRP A 140 -9.32 -7.64 6.70
C TRP A 140 -7.91 -7.22 7.10
N LEU A 141 -7.02 -8.19 7.31
CA LEU A 141 -5.61 -7.94 7.58
C LEU A 141 -4.95 -7.24 6.39
N GLY A 142 -5.23 -7.68 5.16
CA GLY A 142 -4.76 -7.02 3.95
C GLY A 142 -5.24 -5.57 3.84
N ALA A 143 -6.51 -5.31 4.17
CA ALA A 143 -7.08 -3.97 4.17
C ALA A 143 -6.45 -3.05 5.23
N LEU A 144 -6.22 -3.59 6.44
CA LEU A 144 -5.54 -2.89 7.52
C LEU A 144 -4.10 -2.56 7.14
N ILE A 145 -3.37 -3.52 6.57
CA ILE A 145 -2.01 -3.33 6.07
C ILE A 145 -2.01 -2.22 5.00
N ALA A 146 -2.90 -2.28 4.02
CA ALA A 146 -3.02 -1.25 2.98
C ALA A 146 -3.26 0.15 3.57
N PHE A 147 -4.14 0.25 4.57
CA PHE A 147 -4.41 1.51 5.28
C PHE A 147 -3.15 2.05 5.97
N VAL A 148 -2.41 1.21 6.69
CA VAL A 148 -1.15 1.59 7.34
C VAL A 148 -0.13 2.07 6.29
N PHE A 149 0.04 1.34 5.19
CA PHE A 149 0.97 1.71 4.12
C PHE A 149 0.61 3.04 3.46
N VAL A 150 -0.67 3.32 3.23
CA VAL A 150 -1.14 4.60 2.66
C VAL A 150 -0.74 5.81 3.52
N TYR A 151 -0.67 5.64 4.84
CA TYR A 151 -0.24 6.70 5.76
C TYR A 151 1.28 6.74 5.96
N TRP A 152 1.91 5.58 6.08
CA TRP A 152 3.32 5.47 6.44
C TRP A 152 4.25 5.75 5.26
N MET A 153 3.91 5.27 4.05
CA MET A 153 4.73 5.45 2.85
C MET A 153 4.97 6.92 2.50
N PRO A 154 3.95 7.81 2.46
CA PRO A 154 4.18 9.23 2.21
C PRO A 154 5.20 9.86 3.15
N VAL A 155 5.18 9.49 4.44
CA VAL A 155 6.12 10.02 5.45
C VAL A 155 7.56 9.62 5.12
N ILE A 156 7.78 8.36 4.71
CA ILE A 156 9.10 7.85 4.31
C ILE A 156 9.64 8.63 3.11
N PHE A 157 8.84 8.72 2.04
CA PHE A 157 9.31 9.25 0.77
C PHE A 157 9.37 10.78 0.72
N VAL A 158 8.46 11.49 1.39
CA VAL A 158 8.49 12.96 1.44
C VAL A 158 9.67 13.46 2.26
N HIS A 159 9.97 12.83 3.40
CA HIS A 159 11.12 13.22 4.22
C HIS A 159 12.43 12.56 3.78
N GLY A 160 12.37 11.51 2.94
CA GLY A 160 13.55 10.73 2.54
C GLY A 160 14.20 9.93 3.68
N ASN A 161 13.51 9.79 4.83
CA ASN A 161 13.99 9.06 5.99
C ASN A 161 13.49 7.61 5.94
N PHE A 162 14.41 6.64 6.01
CA PHE A 162 14.13 5.20 6.01
C PHE A 162 14.38 4.55 7.39
N ALA A 163 14.39 5.34 8.46
CA ALA A 163 14.40 4.85 9.82
C ALA A 163 12.99 4.40 10.24
N LEU A 164 12.83 3.12 10.56
CA LEU A 164 11.52 2.52 10.88
C LEU A 164 10.86 3.21 12.08
N ALA A 165 11.57 3.36 13.20
CA ALA A 165 11.01 3.93 14.42
C ALA A 165 10.51 5.36 14.23
N ASP A 166 11.32 6.22 13.60
CA ASP A 166 10.98 7.64 13.40
C ASP A 166 9.79 7.80 12.45
N THR A 167 9.78 7.06 11.35
CA THR A 167 8.71 7.16 10.33
C THR A 167 7.40 6.60 10.85
N VAL A 168 7.43 5.49 11.60
CA VAL A 168 6.23 4.93 12.25
C VAL A 168 5.70 5.88 13.31
N ARG A 169 6.56 6.40 14.19
CA ARG A 169 6.16 7.39 15.21
C ARG A 169 5.49 8.61 14.58
N THR A 170 6.11 9.15 13.54
CA THR A 170 5.59 10.32 12.81
C THR A 170 4.24 10.01 12.16
N ALA A 171 4.10 8.84 11.53
CA ALA A 171 2.84 8.42 10.92
C ALA A 171 1.73 8.23 11.96
N LEU A 172 2.03 7.64 13.13
CA LEU A 172 1.08 7.46 14.23
C LEU A 172 0.62 8.80 14.82
N LEU A 173 1.56 9.73 15.04
CA LEU A 173 1.22 11.06 15.54
C LEU A 173 0.34 11.82 14.54
N ALA A 174 0.65 11.75 13.24
CA ALA A 174 -0.15 12.35 12.19
C ALA A 174 -1.57 11.75 12.13
N LEU A 175 -1.69 10.43 12.25
CA LEU A 175 -2.95 9.71 12.28
C LEU A 175 -3.80 10.12 13.50
N TRP A 176 -3.17 10.28 14.66
CA TRP A 176 -3.86 10.63 15.90
C TRP A 176 -4.43 12.05 15.90
N HIS A 177 -3.67 13.01 15.35
CA HIS A 177 -4.06 14.42 15.35
C HIS A 177 -5.15 14.76 14.33
N ASP A 178 -5.26 14.02 13.21
CA ASP A 178 -6.26 14.30 12.18
C ASP A 178 -7.23 13.14 11.94
N ARG A 179 -8.13 12.93 12.90
CA ARG A 179 -9.16 11.87 12.86
C ARG A 179 -10.08 11.96 11.64
N ARG A 180 -10.41 13.17 11.18
CA ARG A 180 -11.28 13.36 10.00
C ARG A 180 -10.58 12.90 8.73
N GLN A 181 -9.29 13.19 8.59
CA GLN A 181 -8.49 12.68 7.48
C GLN A 181 -8.31 11.17 7.57
N ALA A 182 -8.04 10.63 8.76
CA ALA A 182 -7.94 9.19 9.00
C ALA A 182 -9.20 8.47 8.52
N ALA A 183 -10.38 8.99 8.84
CA ALA A 183 -11.65 8.43 8.38
C ALA A 183 -11.81 8.46 6.85
N TYR A 184 -11.43 9.56 6.18
CA TYR A 184 -11.49 9.64 4.71
C TYR A 184 -10.55 8.63 4.04
N LEU A 185 -9.32 8.48 4.55
CA LEU A 185 -8.37 7.54 3.99
C LEU A 185 -8.77 6.10 4.27
N ALA A 186 -9.29 5.81 5.47
CA ALA A 186 -9.86 4.52 5.81
C ALA A 186 -11.02 4.17 4.87
N PHE A 187 -11.90 5.13 4.58
CA PHE A 187 -12.95 4.95 3.59
C PHE A 187 -12.38 4.55 2.22
N LEU A 188 -11.38 5.27 1.70
CA LEU A 188 -10.78 4.95 0.40
C LEU A 188 -10.11 3.57 0.36
N THR A 189 -9.43 3.15 1.44
CA THR A 189 -8.67 1.89 1.46
C THR A 189 -9.52 0.68 1.84
N LEU A 190 -10.54 0.85 2.68
CA LEU A 190 -11.41 -0.25 3.12
C LEU A 190 -12.55 -0.53 2.15
N THR A 191 -13.01 0.48 1.38
CA THR A 191 -14.13 0.32 0.43
C THR A 191 -13.93 -0.86 -0.53
N PRO A 192 -12.76 -1.06 -1.19
CA PRO A 192 -12.55 -2.20 -2.07
C PRO A 192 -12.71 -3.55 -1.35
N THR A 193 -12.22 -3.68 -0.12
CA THR A 193 -12.34 -4.91 0.67
C THR A 193 -13.78 -5.17 1.09
N VAL A 194 -14.49 -4.13 1.53
CA VAL A 194 -15.92 -4.24 1.88
C VAL A 194 -16.73 -4.64 0.66
N LEU A 195 -16.50 -4.00 -0.50
CA LEU A 195 -17.17 -4.38 -1.75
C LEU A 195 -16.83 -5.82 -2.16
N ALA A 196 -15.58 -6.25 -2.02
CA ALA A 196 -15.18 -7.63 -2.30
C ALA A 196 -15.91 -8.64 -1.41
N ALA A 197 -16.09 -8.32 -0.11
CA ALA A 197 -16.82 -9.17 0.83
C ALA A 197 -18.34 -9.26 0.55
N LEU A 198 -18.90 -8.29 -0.18
CA LEU A 198 -20.31 -8.28 -0.59
C LEU A 198 -20.55 -9.04 -1.91
N LEU A 199 -19.51 -9.42 -2.64
CA LEU A 199 -19.64 -10.21 -3.87
C LEU A 199 -19.89 -11.70 -3.55
N ARG A 200 -20.52 -12.40 -4.50
CA ARG A 200 -20.69 -13.87 -4.43
C ARG A 200 -19.34 -14.57 -4.38
N ASP A 201 -19.28 -15.67 -3.64
CA ASP A 201 -18.07 -16.49 -3.50
C ASP A 201 -18.17 -17.76 -4.38
N PRO A 202 -17.25 -18.00 -5.34
CA PRO A 202 -16.15 -17.12 -5.78
C PRO A 202 -16.60 -16.04 -6.78
N PRO A 203 -16.02 -14.82 -6.72
CA PRO A 203 -16.36 -13.75 -7.66
C PRO A 203 -15.81 -14.03 -9.06
N PRO A 204 -16.55 -13.64 -10.13
CA PRO A 204 -16.09 -13.80 -11.49
C PRO A 204 -14.85 -12.94 -11.75
N LEU A 205 -13.92 -13.43 -12.58
CA LEU A 205 -12.62 -12.79 -12.81
C LEU A 205 -12.71 -11.30 -13.21
N PRO A 206 -13.64 -10.86 -14.09
CA PRO A 206 -13.78 -9.45 -14.41
C PRO A 206 -14.12 -8.57 -13.20
N ALA A 207 -14.93 -9.07 -12.26
CA ALA A 207 -15.27 -8.33 -11.04
C ALA A 207 -14.04 -8.17 -10.13
N VAL A 208 -13.21 -9.21 -10.03
CA VAL A 208 -11.96 -9.18 -9.25
C VAL A 208 -10.96 -8.21 -9.85
N VAL A 209 -10.81 -8.21 -11.17
CA VAL A 209 -9.94 -7.26 -11.89
C VAL A 209 -10.45 -5.83 -11.69
N ALA A 210 -11.74 -5.58 -11.85
CA ALA A 210 -12.34 -4.26 -11.64
C ALA A 210 -12.11 -3.76 -10.22
N LEU A 211 -12.30 -4.61 -9.20
CA LEU A 211 -12.02 -4.28 -7.81
C LEU A 211 -10.54 -4.00 -7.54
N ASN A 212 -9.62 -4.77 -8.15
CA ASN A 212 -8.18 -4.52 -8.03
C ASN A 212 -7.78 -3.19 -8.66
N VAL A 213 -8.30 -2.86 -9.84
CA VAL A 213 -8.06 -1.56 -10.50
C VAL A 213 -8.63 -0.42 -9.66
N ALA A 214 -9.89 -0.53 -9.23
CA ALA A 214 -10.53 0.48 -8.40
C ALA A 214 -9.79 0.67 -7.06
N GLY A 215 -9.44 -0.42 -6.39
CA GLY A 215 -8.66 -0.39 -5.15
C GLY A 215 -7.27 0.21 -5.33
N GLY A 216 -6.59 -0.12 -6.43
CA GLY A 216 -5.32 0.49 -6.80
C GLY A 216 -5.44 2.01 -6.98
N VAL A 217 -6.41 2.46 -7.78
CA VAL A 217 -6.65 3.90 -8.01
C VAL A 217 -7.00 4.63 -6.70
N LEU A 218 -7.87 4.06 -5.87
CA LEU A 218 -8.26 4.66 -4.59
C LEU A 218 -7.09 4.72 -3.60
N GLY A 219 -6.29 3.65 -3.51
CA GLY A 219 -5.09 3.60 -2.67
C GLY A 219 -4.03 4.62 -3.09
N TRP A 220 -3.75 4.73 -4.39
CA TRP A 220 -2.81 5.73 -4.91
C TRP A 220 -3.35 7.16 -4.78
N THR A 221 -4.67 7.35 -4.87
CA THR A 221 -5.30 8.66 -4.62
C THR A 221 -5.12 9.07 -3.16
N ALA A 222 -5.33 8.12 -2.24
CA ALA A 222 -5.10 8.31 -0.82
C ALA A 222 -3.62 8.66 -0.53
N TYR A 223 -2.69 7.96 -1.16
CA TYR A 223 -1.25 8.25 -1.11
C TYR A 223 -0.92 9.67 -1.61
N ALA A 224 -1.35 10.01 -2.83
CA ALA A 224 -1.07 11.31 -3.45
C ALA A 224 -1.66 12.49 -2.66
N PHE A 225 -2.84 12.29 -2.06
CA PHE A 225 -3.45 13.24 -1.15
C PHE A 225 -2.59 13.47 0.11
N CYS A 226 -2.10 12.39 0.73
CA CYS A 226 -1.21 12.48 1.89
C CYS A 226 0.11 13.17 1.56
N VAL A 227 0.75 12.82 0.46
CA VAL A 227 1.97 13.45 -0.03
C VAL A 227 1.78 14.96 -0.21
N SER A 228 0.73 15.36 -0.92
CA SER A 228 0.45 16.78 -1.19
C SER A 228 0.26 17.58 0.09
N ARG A 229 -0.33 16.96 1.13
CA ARG A 229 -0.51 17.58 2.44
C ARG A 229 0.82 17.69 3.20
N LEU A 230 1.60 16.61 3.26
CA LEU A 230 2.90 16.62 3.94
C LEU A 230 3.84 17.65 3.33
N GLN A 231 3.86 17.76 2.00
CA GLN A 231 4.62 18.80 1.29
C GLN A 231 4.18 20.21 1.67
N ARG A 232 2.88 20.47 1.80
CA ARG A 232 2.36 21.77 2.25
C ARG A 232 2.71 22.08 3.70
N ALA A 233 2.65 21.07 4.57
CA ALA A 233 3.04 21.21 5.97
C ALA A 233 4.54 21.51 6.12
N GLY A 234 5.40 20.85 5.32
CA GLY A 234 6.83 21.15 5.26
C GLY A 234 7.13 22.53 4.65
N ALA A 235 6.38 22.95 3.62
CA ALA A 235 6.53 24.28 3.01
C ALA A 235 6.08 25.43 3.92
N THR A 236 5.23 25.15 4.92
CA THR A 236 4.78 26.12 5.93
C THR A 236 5.68 26.16 7.18
N GLN A 237 6.81 25.45 7.18
CA GLN A 237 7.93 25.71 8.08
C GLN A 237 9.02 26.56 7.40
N PRO A 238 8.87 27.89 7.24
CA PRO A 238 10.00 28.75 6.92
C PRO A 238 10.67 29.28 8.21
N LEU A 239 11.99 29.12 8.31
CA LEU A 239 12.92 30.06 8.97
C LEU A 239 12.78 30.34 10.49
N ALA A 240 12.26 29.42 11.31
CA ALA A 240 12.34 29.57 12.78
C ALA A 240 13.50 28.78 13.44
N ALA A 241 14.32 28.09 12.65
CA ALA A 241 15.43 27.25 13.13
C ALA A 241 16.81 27.73 12.64
N VAL A 242 16.94 29.03 12.36
CA VAL A 242 18.24 29.72 12.25
C VAL A 242 18.16 30.94 13.18
N SER A 243 18.35 30.67 14.47
CA SER A 243 18.76 31.65 15.48
C SER A 243 19.48 30.89 16.60
#